data_AF-A0A0G0CWJ6-F1
#
_entry.id   AF-A0A0G0CWJ6-F1
#
_cell.length_a   1.000
_cell.length_b   1.000
_cell.length_c   1.000
_cell.angle_alpha   90.00
_cell.angle_beta   90.00
_cell.angle_gamma   90.00
#
_symmetry.space_group_name_H-M   'P 1'
#
loop_
_entity.id
_entity.type
_entity.pdbx_description
1 polymer ?
#
loop_
_entity_poly.entity_id
_entity_poly.type
_entity_poly.pdbx_seq_one_letter_code
_entity_poly.pdbx_strand_id
1 'polypeptide(L)'
;MKKLEDKIINNLYREETRNSVINLFIRIFSFSFFAFFAWIFVSVVVEIIYKQSSFDLINFFGEDLEVWKKYLADNLIIFWDEMPKSILLATIILLVILFMLVVTFIKNFKTLRNKLMSIYKFYNKKI
;
A
#
# COMPACT_ATOMS: atom_id res chain seq x y z
N MET A 1 -15.46 33.82 34.98
CA MET A 1 -16.07 33.17 33.80
C MET A 1 -15.01 32.68 32.81
N LYS A 2 -14.06 33.53 32.36
CA LYS A 2 -12.98 33.13 31.42
C LYS A 2 -12.25 31.82 31.75
N LYS A 3 -11.88 31.58 33.02
CA LYS A 3 -11.19 30.34 33.45
C LYS A 3 -12.01 29.04 33.25
N LEU A 4 -13.35 29.12 33.28
CA LEU A 4 -14.22 27.96 33.04
C LEU A 4 -14.38 27.68 31.55
N GLU A 5 -14.54 28.73 30.74
CA GLU A 5 -14.56 28.63 29.27
C GLU A 5 -13.25 28.05 28.75
N ASP A 6 -12.10 28.54 29.23
CA ASP A 6 -10.78 28.02 28.84
C ASP A 6 -10.63 26.54 29.18
N LYS A 7 -11.18 26.10 30.32
CA LYS A 7 -11.14 24.70 30.76
C LYS A 7 -12.02 23.79 29.91
N ILE A 8 -13.21 24.27 29.52
CA ILE A 8 -14.14 23.55 28.64
C ILE A 8 -13.53 23.43 27.24
N ILE A 9 -13.01 24.52 26.69
CA ILE A 9 -12.37 24.55 25.36
C ILE A 9 -11.16 23.60 25.33
N ASN A 10 -10.32 23.59 26.37
CA ASN A 10 -9.17 22.67 26.43
C ASN A 10 -9.59 21.19 26.52
N ASN A 11 -10.66 20.87 27.23
CA ASN A 11 -11.18 19.51 27.30
C ASN A 11 -11.75 19.04 25.95
N LEU A 12 -12.49 19.92 25.27
CA LEU A 12 -13.01 19.65 23.93
C LEU A 12 -11.87 19.40 22.92
N TYR A 13 -10.87 20.29 22.90
CA TYR A 13 -9.68 20.13 22.06
C TYR A 13 -8.92 18.84 22.37
N ARG A 14 -8.83 18.45 23.64
CA ARG A 14 -8.16 17.22 24.06
C ARG A 14 -8.92 15.98 23.59
N GLU A 15 -10.24 15.97 23.66
CA GLU A 15 -11.07 14.88 23.13
C GLU A 15 -10.96 14.78 21.60
N GLU A 16 -11.04 15.91 20.90
CA GLU A 16 -10.93 15.94 19.44
C GLU A 16 -9.54 15.50 18.95
N THR A 17 -8.49 15.91 19.67
CA THR A 17 -7.12 15.46 19.40
C THR A 17 -6.97 13.97 19.68
N ARG A 18 -7.54 13.45 20.79
CA ARG A 18 -7.52 12.02 21.12
C ARG A 18 -8.20 11.19 20.04
N ASN A 19 -9.39 11.58 19.60
CA ASN A 19 -10.10 10.90 18.52
C ASN A 19 -9.33 10.96 17.20
N SER A 20 -8.70 12.09 16.89
CA SER A 20 -7.85 12.22 15.70
C SER A 20 -6.63 11.31 15.73
N VAL A 21 -5.97 11.18 16.88
CA VAL A 21 -4.81 10.29 17.08
C VAL A 21 -5.23 8.83 16.98
N ILE A 22 -6.32 8.43 17.63
CA ILE A 22 -6.84 7.05 17.56
C ILE A 22 -7.18 6.69 16.11
N ASN A 23 -7.86 7.58 15.37
CA ASN A 23 -8.20 7.34 13.98
C ASN A 23 -6.96 7.23 13.08
N LEU A 24 -5.95 8.08 13.29
CA LEU A 24 -4.66 7.96 12.59
C LEU A 24 -3.96 6.64 12.90
N PHE A 25 -3.94 6.24 14.17
CA PHE A 25 -3.33 4.98 14.60
C PHE A 25 -4.00 3.77 13.94
N ILE A 26 -5.33 3.69 13.97
CA ILE A 26 -6.09 2.63 13.31
C ILE A 26 -5.77 2.61 11.81
N ARG A 27 -5.73 3.77 11.16
CA ARG A 27 -5.47 3.86 9.73
C ARG A 27 -4.07 3.40 9.34
N ILE A 28 -3.05 3.78 10.13
CA ILE A 28 -1.67 3.31 9.95
C ILE A 28 -1.60 1.80 10.17
N PHE A 29 -2.19 1.31 11.26
CA PHE A 29 -2.21 -0.11 11.59
C PHE A 29 -2.87 -0.95 10.48
N SER A 30 -4.03 -0.53 9.98
CA SER A 30 -4.71 -1.20 8.86
C SER A 30 -3.87 -1.20 7.59
N PHE A 31 -3.19 -0.10 7.28
CA PHE A 31 -2.32 -0.03 6.11
C PHE A 31 -1.10 -0.94 6.25
N SER A 32 -0.46 -0.96 7.41
CA SER A 32 0.65 -1.87 7.71
C SER A 32 0.22 -3.34 7.62
N PHE A 33 -0.96 -3.68 8.15
CA PHE A 33 -1.50 -5.04 8.07
C PHE A 33 -1.80 -5.44 6.63
N PHE A 34 -2.39 -4.56 5.84
CA PHE A 34 -2.61 -4.79 4.42
C PHE A 34 -1.29 -5.00 3.66
N ALA A 35 -0.28 -4.16 3.90
CA ALA A 35 1.03 -4.29 3.29
C ALA A 35 1.70 -5.64 3.64
N PHE A 36 1.54 -6.10 4.89
CA PHE A 36 2.05 -7.40 5.34
C PHE A 36 1.36 -8.56 4.60
N PHE A 37 0.03 -8.52 4.44
CA PHE A 37 -0.70 -9.52 3.66
C PHE A 37 -0.30 -9.52 2.19
N ALA A 38 -0.17 -8.33 1.60
CA ALA A 38 0.30 -8.18 0.22
C ALA A 38 1.71 -8.77 0.05
N TRP A 39 2.60 -8.56 1.03
CA TRP A 39 3.95 -9.14 1.03
C TRP A 39 3.94 -10.67 1.06
N ILE A 40 3.13 -11.27 1.96
CA ILE A 40 2.96 -12.72 2.01
C ILE A 40 2.41 -13.24 0.68
N PHE A 41 1.40 -12.59 0.13
CA PHE A 41 0.81 -12.97 -1.15
C PHE A 41 1.85 -12.96 -2.27
N VAL A 42 2.63 -11.89 -2.39
CA VAL A 42 3.72 -11.80 -3.37
C VAL A 42 4.75 -12.90 -3.17
N SER A 43 5.12 -13.20 -1.92
CA SER A 43 6.09 -14.25 -1.60
C SER A 43 5.60 -15.64 -2.05
N VAL A 44 4.32 -15.95 -1.81
CA VAL A 44 3.70 -17.20 -2.26
C VAL A 44 3.64 -17.27 -3.78
N VAL A 45 3.25 -16.18 -4.45
CA VAL A 45 3.21 -16.12 -5.92
C VAL A 45 4.60 -16.33 -6.51
N VAL A 46 5.63 -15.65 -5.98
CA VAL A 46 7.02 -15.83 -6.42
C VAL A 46 7.48 -17.26 -6.24
N GLU A 47 7.16 -17.90 -5.10
CA GLU A 47 7.51 -19.30 -4.85
C GLU A 47 6.83 -20.24 -5.85
N ILE A 48 5.57 -20.00 -6.21
CA ILE A 48 4.85 -20.81 -7.20
C ILE A 48 5.49 -20.65 -8.59
N ILE A 49 5.78 -19.41 -9.00
CA ILE A 49 6.45 -19.11 -10.29
C ILE A 49 7.84 -19.76 -10.33
N TYR A 50 8.59 -19.69 -9.24
CA TYR A 50 9.91 -20.32 -9.13
C TYR A 50 9.83 -21.84 -9.26
N LYS A 51 8.87 -22.48 -8.59
CA LYS A 51 8.66 -23.93 -8.69
C LYS A 51 8.18 -24.38 -10.08
N GLN A 52 7.49 -23.52 -10.82
CA GLN A 52 7.06 -23.80 -12.19
C GLN A 52 8.18 -23.60 -13.24
N SER A 53 9.42 -23.28 -12.85
CA SER A 53 10.51 -22.94 -13.80
C SER A 53 10.16 -21.78 -14.74
N SER A 54 9.12 -21.01 -14.48
CA SER A 54 8.76 -19.84 -15.31
C SER A 54 9.80 -18.72 -15.20
N PHE A 55 10.71 -18.78 -14.22
CA PHE A 55 11.91 -17.94 -14.17
C PHE A 55 13.02 -18.38 -15.14
N ASP A 56 12.98 -19.59 -15.72
CA ASP A 56 13.88 -19.95 -16.82
C ASP A 56 13.58 -19.13 -18.08
N LEU A 57 12.33 -18.71 -18.27
CA LEU A 57 11.97 -17.70 -19.28
C LEU A 57 12.56 -16.32 -18.95
N ILE A 58 12.86 -16.02 -17.67
CA ILE A 58 13.56 -14.79 -17.28
C ILE A 58 15.06 -14.90 -17.57
N ASN A 59 15.65 -16.11 -17.52
CA ASN A 59 17.02 -16.33 -17.98
C ASN A 59 17.18 -16.07 -19.49
N PHE A 60 16.14 -16.25 -20.30
CA PHE A 60 16.10 -15.79 -21.70
C PHE A 60 16.22 -14.27 -21.86
N PHE A 61 15.88 -13.47 -20.83
CA PHE A 61 16.10 -12.01 -20.87
C PHE A 61 17.58 -11.64 -20.68
N GLY A 62 18.43 -12.60 -20.27
CA GLY A 62 19.88 -12.45 -20.23
C GLY A 62 20.57 -12.70 -21.57
N GLU A 63 19.84 -13.25 -22.57
CA GLU A 63 20.32 -13.38 -23.95
C GLU A 63 20.13 -12.08 -24.74
N ASP A 64 20.84 -11.95 -25.87
CA ASP A 64 20.86 -10.76 -26.74
C ASP A 64 19.47 -10.11 -26.91
N LEU A 65 19.43 -8.77 -26.83
CA LEU A 65 18.20 -7.96 -26.94
C LEU A 65 17.37 -8.23 -28.20
N GLU A 66 18.01 -8.72 -29.28
CA GLU A 66 17.34 -9.13 -30.52
C GLU A 66 16.53 -10.42 -30.36
N VAL A 67 17.07 -11.40 -29.61
CA VAL A 67 16.38 -12.65 -29.28
C VAL A 67 15.18 -12.35 -28.38
N TRP A 68 15.39 -11.49 -27.39
CA TRP A 68 14.31 -11.05 -26.50
C TRP A 68 13.14 -10.44 -27.28
N LYS A 69 13.37 -9.48 -28.17
CA LYS A 69 12.30 -8.86 -28.98
C LYS A 69 11.58 -9.87 -29.87
N LYS A 70 12.31 -10.84 -30.42
CA LYS A 70 11.77 -11.83 -31.36
C LYS A 70 10.85 -12.83 -30.66
N TYR A 71 11.17 -13.24 -29.44
CA TYR A 71 10.41 -14.25 -28.70
C TYR A 71 9.57 -13.71 -27.55
N LEU A 72 9.55 -12.38 -27.33
CA LEU A 72 8.78 -11.74 -26.25
C LEU A 72 7.29 -12.10 -26.30
N ALA A 73 6.69 -11.98 -27.50
CA ALA A 73 5.27 -12.24 -27.68
C ALA A 73 4.94 -13.72 -27.43
N ASP A 74 5.74 -14.63 -27.99
CA ASP A 74 5.57 -16.08 -27.81
C ASP A 74 5.76 -16.47 -26.34
N ASN A 75 6.78 -15.91 -25.68
CA ASN A 75 7.03 -16.15 -24.26
C ASN A 75 5.92 -15.61 -23.35
N LEU A 76 5.32 -14.45 -23.70
CA LEU A 76 4.16 -13.92 -22.96
C LEU A 76 2.91 -14.80 -23.14
N ILE A 77 2.70 -15.37 -24.32
CA ILE A 77 1.58 -16.28 -24.58
C ILE A 77 1.77 -17.58 -23.80
N ILE A 78 2.97 -18.17 -23.86
CA ILE A 78 3.30 -19.39 -23.10
C ILE A 78 3.14 -19.12 -21.60
N PHE A 79 3.64 -17.98 -21.10
CA PHE A 79 3.48 -17.59 -19.70
C PHE A 79 2.01 -17.42 -19.30
N TRP A 80 1.18 -16.87 -20.18
CA TRP A 80 -0.25 -16.71 -19.93
C TRP A 80 -0.98 -18.06 -19.85
N ASP A 81 -0.61 -19.02 -20.70
CA ASP A 81 -1.22 -20.35 -20.74
C ASP A 81 -0.75 -21.27 -19.61
N GLU A 82 0.54 -21.19 -19.22
CA GLU A 82 1.12 -22.00 -18.15
C GLU A 82 0.80 -21.47 -16.74
N MET A 83 0.48 -20.18 -16.62
CA MET A 83 0.13 -19.61 -15.32
C MET A 83 -1.22 -20.14 -14.81
N PRO A 84 -1.30 -20.54 -13.52
CA PRO A 84 -2.57 -20.86 -12.90
C PRO A 84 -3.53 -19.65 -12.95
N LYS A 85 -4.66 -19.81 -13.65
CA LYS A 85 -5.64 -18.71 -13.86
C LYS A 85 -6.12 -18.08 -12.56
N SER A 86 -6.20 -18.85 -11.48
CA SER A 86 -6.53 -18.36 -10.14
C SER A 86 -5.52 -17.35 -9.59
N ILE A 87 -4.23 -17.57 -9.85
CA ILE A 87 -3.14 -16.68 -9.44
C ILE A 87 -3.14 -15.41 -10.29
N LEU A 88 -3.33 -15.55 -11.60
CA LEU A 88 -3.47 -14.41 -12.52
C LEU A 88 -4.61 -13.49 -12.08
N LEU A 89 -5.78 -14.06 -11.80
CA LEU A 89 -6.96 -13.31 -11.36
C LEU A 89 -6.73 -12.62 -10.02
N ALA A 90 -6.13 -13.33 -9.05
CA ALA A 90 -5.78 -12.76 -7.75
C ALA A 90 -4.75 -11.61 -7.89
N THR A 91 -3.79 -11.74 -8.81
CA THR A 91 -2.78 -10.71 -9.08
C THR A 91 -3.39 -9.46 -9.71
N ILE A 92 -4.33 -9.62 -10.65
CA ILE A 92 -5.07 -8.50 -11.24
C ILE A 92 -5.90 -7.77 -10.18
N ILE A 93 -6.61 -8.52 -9.32
CA ILE A 93 -7.37 -7.93 -8.20
C ILE A 93 -6.45 -7.15 -7.27
N LEU A 94 -5.31 -7.73 -6.90
CA LEU A 94 -4.32 -7.08 -6.03
C LEU A 94 -3.82 -5.77 -6.65
N LEU A 95 -3.49 -5.77 -7.95
CA LEU A 95 -3.06 -4.58 -8.69
C LEU A 95 -4.13 -3.48 -8.68
N VAL A 96 -5.39 -3.83 -8.90
CA VAL A 96 -6.51 -2.89 -8.87
C VAL A 96 -6.68 -2.28 -7.47
N ILE A 97 -6.59 -3.10 -6.42
CA ILE A 97 -6.65 -2.63 -5.03
C ILE A 97 -5.48 -1.69 -4.71
N LEU A 98 -4.25 -2.06 -5.09
CA LEU A 98 -3.07 -1.23 -4.91
C LEU A 98 -3.20 0.12 -5.63
N PHE A 99 -3.69 0.11 -6.86
CA PHE A 99 -3.93 1.34 -7.62
C PHE A 99 -4.95 2.25 -6.93
N MET A 100 -6.07 1.69 -6.48
CA MET A 100 -7.08 2.45 -5.72
C MET A 100 -6.51 3.05 -4.42
N LEU A 101 -5.67 2.30 -3.70
CA LEU A 101 -5.02 2.77 -2.48
C LEU A 101 -4.08 3.94 -2.78
N VAL A 102 -3.25 3.85 -3.83
CA VAL A 102 -2.34 4.93 -4.23
C VAL A 102 -3.12 6.19 -4.59
N VAL A 103 -4.17 6.07 -5.41
CA VAL A 103 -5.03 7.21 -5.78
C VAL A 103 -5.66 7.85 -4.55
N THR A 104 -6.17 7.03 -3.62
CA THR A 104 -6.78 7.49 -2.37
C THR A 104 -5.77 8.18 -1.46
N PHE A 105 -4.54 7.67 -1.40
CA PHE A 105 -3.46 8.27 -0.63
C PHE A 105 -3.07 9.65 -1.18
N ILE A 106 -2.88 9.77 -2.49
CA ILE A 106 -2.54 11.03 -3.16
C ILE A 106 -3.63 12.07 -2.90
N LYS A 107 -4.91 11.71 -3.08
CA LYS A 107 -6.04 12.63 -2.82
C LYS A 107 -6.08 13.11 -1.38
N ASN A 108 -5.80 12.22 -0.43
CA ASN A 108 -5.90 12.52 1.00
C ASN A 108 -4.61 13.08 1.62
N PHE A 109 -3.51 13.18 0.86
CA PHE A 109 -2.21 13.59 1.37
C PHE A 109 -2.22 14.97 2.03
N LYS A 110 -2.91 15.95 1.42
CA LYS A 110 -3.04 17.30 2.00
C LYS A 110 -3.74 17.28 3.36
N THR A 111 -4.83 16.53 3.48
CA THR A 111 -5.59 16.38 4.73
C THR A 111 -4.76 15.69 5.81
N LEU A 112 -4.02 14.64 5.43
CA LEU A 112 -3.14 13.90 6.33
C LEU A 112 -2.00 14.78 6.85
N ARG A 113 -1.35 15.54 5.97
CA ARG A 113 -0.32 16.54 6.33
C ARG A 113 -0.87 17.58 7.29
N ASN A 114 -2.06 18.12 7.03
CA ASN A 114 -2.66 19.14 7.89
C ASN A 114 -2.99 18.61 9.30
N LYS A 115 -3.50 17.37 9.41
CA LYS A 115 -3.75 16.71 10.70
C LYS A 115 -2.46 16.45 11.47
N LEU A 116 -1.40 15.99 10.79
CA LEU A 116 -0.09 15.82 11.42
C LEU A 116 0.49 17.16 11.90
N MET A 117 0.35 18.21 11.10
CA MET A 117 0.81 19.55 11.46
C MET A 117 0.02 20.12 12.65
N SER A 118 -1.28 19.85 12.78
CA SER A 118 -2.08 20.30 13.93
C SER A 118 -1.70 19.56 15.21
N ILE A 119 -1.46 18.25 15.13
CA ILE A 119 -0.98 17.44 16.26
C ILE A 119 0.40 17.92 16.70
N TYR A 120 1.32 18.16 15.74
CA TYR A 120 2.64 18.69 16.02
C TYR A 120 2.56 20.05 16.72
N LYS A 121 1.75 20.99 16.20
CA LYS A 121 1.53 22.30 16.82
C LYS A 121 0.92 22.19 18.23
N PHE A 122 0.01 21.25 18.46
CA PHE A 122 -0.58 21.02 19.79
C PHE A 122 0.46 20.54 20.81
N TYR A 123 1.34 19.61 20.40
CA TYR A 123 2.40 19.11 21.27
C TYR A 123 3.45 20.19 21.55
N ASN A 124 3.81 20.98 20.54
CA ASN A 124 4.83 22.03 20.64
C ASN A 124 4.36 23.29 21.38
N LYS A 125 3.05 23.51 21.55
CA LYS A 125 2.48 24.59 22.39
C LYS A 125 2.38 24.22 23.87
N LYS A 126 2.56 22.94 24.21
CA LYS A 126 2.44 22.40 25.58
C LYS A 126 3.79 22.23 26.28
N ILE A 127 4.90 22.42 25.56
CA ILE A 127 6.27 22.56 26.07
C ILE A 127 6.57 24.07 26.14
#